data_AF-A0A7W1J7R0-F1
#
_entry.id   AF-A0A7W1J7R0-F1
#
_cell.length_a   1.000
_cell.length_b   1.000
_cell.length_c   1.000
_cell.angle_alpha   90.00
_cell.angle_beta   90.00
_cell.angle_gamma   90.00
#
_symmetry.space_group_name_H-M   'P 1'
#
loop_
_entity.id
_entity.type
_entity.pdbx_description
1 polymer ?
#
loop_
_entity_poly.entity_id
_entity_poly.type
_entity_poly.pdbx_seq_one_letter_code
_entity_poly.pdbx_strand_id
1 'polypeptide(L)' 'LQEVFGLVDTPTVNEGKIKVLLHLLSPGYKPVQITQDLKSFWKNTYPEVRKELKIRYKRHHWPEDPWTAQAVSGAKKRGT' A
#
# COMPACT_ATOMS: atom_id res chain seq x y z
N LEU A 1 -3.32 1.14 2.37
CA LEU A 1 -2.34 0.95 1.28
C LEU A 1 -1.33 2.10 1.22
N GLN A 2 -1.77 3.35 1.13
CA GLN A 2 -0.84 4.50 1.02
C GLN A 2 0.12 4.63 2.21
N GLU A 3 -0.30 4.19 3.39
CA GLU A 3 0.48 4.23 4.62
C GLU A 3 1.59 3.16 4.68
N VAL A 4 1.62 2.21 3.73
CA VAL A 4 2.66 1.17 3.66
C VAL A 4 3.62 1.38 2.50
N PHE A 5 3.53 2.49 1.76
CA PHE A 5 4.57 2.83 0.79
C PHE A 5 5.94 2.99 1.48
N GLY A 6 7.00 2.59 0.80
CA GLY A 6 8.34 2.54 1.38
C GLY A 6 8.63 1.28 2.21
N LEU A 7 7.60 0.50 2.57
CA LEU A 7 7.77 -0.72 3.36
C LEU A 7 8.07 -1.90 2.43
N VAL A 8 9.33 -2.30 2.38
CA VAL A 8 9.84 -3.34 1.48
C VAL A 8 9.39 -4.74 1.91
N ASP A 9 9.55 -5.05 3.19
CA ASP A 9 9.28 -6.38 3.74
C ASP A 9 8.05 -6.40 4.64
N THR A 10 7.37 -7.56 4.69
CA THR A 10 6.24 -7.74 5.60
C THR A 10 6.72 -7.63 7.05
N PRO A 11 6.10 -6.79 7.90
CA PRO A 11 6.41 -6.74 9.31
C PRO A 11 6.27 -8.10 9.97
N THR A 12 7.10 -8.33 10.98
CA THR A 12 7.11 -9.56 11.75
C THR A 12 6.90 -9.27 13.22
N VAL A 13 6.31 -10.24 13.91
CA VAL A 13 6.12 -10.26 15.36
C VAL A 13 6.80 -11.51 15.93
N ASN A 14 6.83 -11.62 17.26
CA ASN A 14 7.50 -12.73 17.95
C ASN A 14 8.98 -12.84 17.54
N GLU A 15 9.73 -11.74 17.69
CA GLU A 15 11.17 -11.66 17.37
C GLU A 15 11.49 -12.07 15.92
N GLY A 16 10.66 -11.68 14.96
CA GLY A 16 10.88 -12.01 13.55
C GLY A 16 10.30 -13.34 13.09
N LYS A 17 9.73 -14.15 13.99
CA LYS A 17 9.29 -15.52 13.67
C LYS A 17 7.98 -15.58 12.89
N ILE A 18 7.10 -14.59 13.07
CA ILE A 18 5.74 -14.63 12.51
C ILE A 18 5.50 -13.39 11.64
N LYS A 19 5.25 -13.59 10.34
CA LYS A 19 4.85 -12.52 9.43
C LYS A 19 3.37 -12.15 9.66
N VAL A 20 3.09 -10.86 9.74
CA VAL A 20 1.71 -10.38 9.91
C VAL A 20 0.91 -10.51 8.62
N LEU A 21 -0.36 -10.89 8.72
CA LEU A 21 -1.30 -10.85 7.60
C LEU A 21 -1.80 -9.41 7.42
N LEU A 22 -1.39 -8.77 6.33
CA LEU A 22 -1.76 -7.41 6.00
C LEU A 22 -3.04 -7.37 5.18
N HIS A 23 -4.06 -6.69 5.71
CA HIS A 23 -5.21 -6.24 4.93
C HIS A 23 -4.91 -4.87 4.33
N LEU A 24 -4.50 -4.84 3.06
CA LEU A 24 -4.22 -3.59 2.37
C LEU A 24 -5.54 -2.96 1.95
N LEU A 25 -5.83 -1.77 2.49
CA LEU A 25 -7.09 -1.07 2.26
C LEU A 25 -6.95 0.07 1.24
N SER A 26 -8.00 0.28 0.46
CA SER A 26 -8.25 1.50 -0.32
C SER A 26 -8.63 2.69 0.60
N PRO A 27 -8.66 3.94 0.09
CA PRO A 27 -9.06 5.10 0.88
C PRO A 27 -10.47 5.02 1.47
N GLY A 28 -11.37 4.28 0.82
CA GLY A 28 -12.72 4.01 1.34
C GLY A 28 -12.79 2.86 2.35
N TYR A 29 -11.65 2.47 2.96
CA TYR A 29 -11.54 1.36 3.93
C TYR A 29 -12.04 0.00 3.41
N LYS A 30 -12.01 -0.21 2.09
CA LYS A 30 -12.30 -1.51 1.48
C LYS A 30 -11.01 -2.28 1.22
N PRO A 31 -10.93 -3.58 1.58
CA PRO A 31 -9.79 -4.43 1.24
C PRO A 31 -9.57 -4.49 -0.26
N VAL A 32 -8.31 -4.30 -0.68
CA VAL A 32 -7.88 -4.46 -2.08
C VAL A 32 -6.94 -5.64 -2.25
N GLN A 33 -6.20 -5.99 -1.20
CA GLN A 33 -5.35 -7.18 -1.15
C GLN A 33 -5.23 -7.64 0.30
N ILE A 34 -5.14 -8.96 0.48
CA ILE A 34 -4.74 -9.58 1.74
C ILE A 34 -3.44 -10.35 1.47
N THR A 35 -2.37 -10.09 2.23
CA THR A 35 -1.07 -10.73 1.97
C THR A 35 -0.20 -10.85 3.22
N GLN A 36 0.60 -11.91 3.31
CA GLN A 36 1.76 -12.03 4.21
C GLN A 36 3.10 -11.81 3.49
N ASP A 37 3.06 -11.57 2.18
CA ASP A 37 4.22 -11.28 1.35
C ASP A 37 4.03 -9.91 0.65
N LEU A 38 4.46 -8.87 1.35
CA LEU A 38 4.38 -7.49 0.88
C LEU A 38 5.31 -7.25 -0.32
N LYS A 39 6.45 -7.94 -0.36
CA LYS A 39 7.44 -7.83 -1.43
C LYS A 39 6.87 -8.35 -2.75
N SER A 40 6.26 -9.54 -2.72
CA SER A 40 5.57 -10.10 -3.90
C SER A 40 4.40 -9.22 -4.35
N PHE A 41 3.63 -8.68 -3.39
CA PHE A 41 2.55 -7.74 -3.70
C PHE A 41 3.04 -6.53 -4.50
N TRP A 42 4.10 -5.85 -4.04
CA TRP A 42 4.63 -4.68 -4.73
C TRP A 42 5.13 -4.98 -6.13
N LYS A 43 5.79 -6.14 -6.32
CA LYS A 43 6.35 -6.53 -7.61
C LYS A 43 5.28 -6.94 -8.63
N ASN A 44 4.27 -7.68 -8.18
CA ASN A 44 3.42 -8.46 -9.09
C ASN A 44 1.95 -8.05 -9.12
N THR A 45 1.43 -7.42 -8.07
CA THR A 45 -0.01 -7.16 -7.90
C THR A 45 -0.33 -5.67 -7.80
N TYR A 46 0.60 -4.90 -7.22
CA TYR A 46 0.43 -3.46 -7.10
C TYR A 46 0.22 -2.74 -8.44
N PRO A 47 0.90 -3.07 -9.56
CA PRO A 47 0.68 -2.39 -10.83
C PRO A 47 -0.79 -2.44 -11.31
N GLU A 48 -1.46 -3.57 -11.11
CA GLU A 48 -2.87 -3.79 -11.45
C GLU A 48 -3.78 -3.03 -10.49
N VAL A 49 -3.56 -3.19 -9.18
CA VAL A 49 -4.31 -2.48 -8.12
C VAL A 49 -4.18 -0.96 -8.29
N ARG A 50 -2.99 -0.47 -8.66
CA ARG A 50 -2.72 0.95 -8.94
C ARG A 50 -3.58 1.46 -10.10
N LYS A 51 -3.75 0.69 -11.19
CA LYS A 51 -4.58 1.09 -12.34
C LYS A 51 -6.03 1.30 -11.90
N GLU A 52 -6.60 0.36 -11.14
CA GLU A 52 -7.97 0.48 -10.63
C GLU A 52 -8.11 1.66 -9.64
N LEU A 53 -7.21 1.76 -8.67
CA LEU A 53 -7.26 2.78 -7.63
C LEU A 53 -7.08 4.19 -8.20
N LYS A 54 -6.25 4.36 -9.24
CA LYS A 54 -6.07 5.65 -9.92
C LYS A 54 -7.36 6.13 -10.59
N ILE A 55 -8.18 5.22 -11.13
CA ILE A 55 -9.48 5.55 -11.75
C ILE A 55 -10.48 5.96 -10.67
N ARG A 56 -10.62 5.17 -9.60
CA ARG A 56 -11.61 5.38 -8.54
C ARG A 56 -11.27 6.54 -7.61
N TYR A 57 -9.99 6.75 -7.32
CA TYR A 57 -9.50 7.70 -6.32
C TYR A 57 -8.49 8.69 -6.91
N LYS A 58 -8.93 9.49 -7.89
CA LYS A 58 -8.09 10.42 -8.66
C LYS A 58 -7.32 11.47 -7.83
N ARG A 59 -7.80 11.80 -6.63
CA ARG A 59 -7.17 12.79 -5.72
C ARG A 59 -6.06 12.22 -4.83
N HIS A 60 -5.87 10.91 -4.82
CA HIS A 60 -4.85 10.24 -4.02
C HIS A 60 -3.58 10.01 -4.82
N HIS A 61 -2.45 9.91 -4.11
CA HIS A 61 -1.16 9.68 -4.73
C HIS A 61 -0.91 8.17 -4.91
N TRP A 62 -0.63 7.76 -6.15
CA TRP A 62 -0.38 6.37 -6.53
C TRP A 62 0.95 6.27 -7.31
N PRO A 63 2.09 6.14 -6.60
CA PRO A 63 3.42 6.18 -7.19
C PRO A 63 3.67 5.02 -8.17
N GLU A 64 4.56 5.21 -9.13
CA GLU A 64 5.02 4.12 -9.99
C GLU A 64 5.96 3.18 -9.24
N ASP A 65 6.84 3.77 -8.43
CA ASP A 65 7.75 3.09 -7.54
C ASP A 65 7.18 3.11 -6.09
N PRO A 66 6.54 2.02 -5.63
CA PRO A 66 6.03 1.95 -4.27
C PRO A 66 7.12 1.70 -3.21
N TRP A 67 8.33 1.30 -3.62
CA TRP A 67 9.41 0.89 -2.71
C TRP A 67 10.12 2.08 -2.07
N THR A 68 10.16 3.21 -2.76
CA THR A 68 10.82 4.43 -2.29
C THR A 68 9.84 5.57 -1.99
N ALA A 69 8.57 5.38 -2.35
CA ALA A 69 7.55 6.38 -2.12
C ALA A 69 7.32 6.63 -0.63
N GLN A 70 7.18 7.91 -0.27
CA GLN A 70 6.85 8.31 1.09
C GLN A 70 5.44 7.85 1.45
N ALA A 71 5.30 7.17 2.60
CA ALA A 71 4.01 6.83 3.15
C ALA A 71 3.19 8.09 3.45
N VAL A 72 1.93 8.11 3.02
CA VAL A 72 1.00 9.21 3.26
C VAL A 72 -0.31 8.67 3.82
N SER A 73 -0.86 9.39 4.80
CA SER A 73 -2.21 9.14 5.30
C SER A 73 -3.19 10.08 4.60
N GLY A 74 -4.13 9.51 3.85
CA GLY A 74 -5.19 10.25 3.14
C GLY A 74 -4.73 10.99 1.87
N ALA A 75 -5.64 11.80 1.31
CA ALA A 75 -5.38 12.61 0.12
C ALA A 75 -4.43 13.77 0.45
N LYS A 76 -3.68 14.25 -0.57
CA LYS A 76 -2.82 15.43 -0.43
C LYS A 76 -3.65 16.61 0.08
N LYS A 77 -3.34 17.10 1.28
CA LYS A 77 -3.96 18.33 1.81
C LYS A 77 -3.63 19.48 0.86
N ARG A 78 -4.64 20.21 0.37
CA ARG A 78 -4.39 21.49 -0.32
C ARG A 78 -3.72 22.40 0.71
N GLY A 79 -2.55 22.95 0.40
CA GLY A 79 -1.96 24.00 1.22
C GLY A 79 -2.97 25.12 1.38
N THR A 80 -3.23 25.49 2.63
CA THR A 80 -3.85 26.76 2.99
C THR A 80 -2.87 27.89 2.70
#